data_AF-A0AAN6WR66-F1
#
_entry.id   AF-A0AAN6WR66-F1
#
_cell.length_a   1.000
_cell.length_b   1.000
_cell.length_c   1.000
_cell.angle_alpha   90.00
_cell.angle_beta   90.00
_cell.angle_gamma   90.00
#
_symmetry.space_group_name_H-M   'P 1'
#
loop_
_entity.id
_entity.type
_entity.pdbx_description
1 polymer ?
#
loop_
_entity_poly.entity_id
_entity_poly.type
_entity_poly.pdbx_seq_one_letter_code
_entity_poly.pdbx_strand_id
1 'polypeptide(L)'
;MASPFYHQPLSTTDSIRIVGITPNHDLEAQVHCTVSEYSLAQPLEPFEALAYAWGDASDKIPIMIGDNNQYLPITRNFLNALKSLRRRDKVRLIWIDAICIN
;
A
#
# COMPACT_ATOMS: atom_id res chain seq x y z
N MET A 1 3.81 -20.42 4.51
CA MET A 1 2.47 -19.90 4.85
C MET A 1 2.55 -18.38 4.91
N ALA A 2 1.49 -17.65 4.53
CA ALA A 2 1.50 -16.19 4.63
C ALA A 2 1.31 -15.74 6.08
N SER A 3 1.97 -14.67 6.49
CA SER A 3 1.88 -14.11 7.86
C SER A 3 1.26 -12.71 7.85
N PRO A 4 0.60 -12.27 8.92
CA PRO A 4 0.09 -10.91 8.99
C PRO A 4 1.22 -9.88 8.89
N PHE A 5 0.98 -8.82 8.13
CA PHE A 5 1.82 -7.64 8.11
C PHE A 5 1.63 -6.85 9.42
N TYR A 6 2.73 -6.50 10.06
CA TYR A 6 2.74 -5.62 11.22
C TYR A 6 3.68 -4.46 10.95
N HIS A 7 3.19 -3.26 11.20
CA HIS A 7 3.96 -2.06 11.06
C HIS A 7 5.10 -2.03 12.07
N GLN A 8 6.26 -1.62 11.59
CA GLN A 8 7.40 -1.30 12.42
C GLN A 8 7.38 0.20 12.74
N PRO A 9 7.77 0.65 13.94
CA PRO A 9 7.94 2.07 14.23
C PRO A 9 8.80 2.75 13.17
N LEU A 10 8.48 4.01 12.85
CA LEU A 10 9.33 4.82 11.97
C LEU A 10 10.71 4.97 12.61
N SER A 11 11.74 4.94 11.78
CA SER A 11 13.14 5.02 12.23
C SER A 11 13.46 6.39 12.80
N THR A 12 12.82 7.44 12.28
CA THR A 12 12.99 8.83 12.74
C THR A 12 11.66 9.58 12.75
N THR A 13 11.64 10.77 13.39
CA THR A 13 10.46 11.64 13.48
C THR A 13 10.15 12.39 12.19
N ASP A 14 11.14 12.51 11.30
CA ASP A 14 11.03 13.15 9.99
C ASP A 14 10.77 12.13 8.86
N SER A 15 10.37 10.90 9.20
CA SER A 15 10.07 9.86 8.22
C SER A 15 8.59 9.74 7.91
N ILE A 16 8.29 9.25 6.71
CA ILE A 16 6.96 8.83 6.27
C ILE A 16 7.02 7.46 5.61
N ARG A 17 5.91 6.73 5.57
CA ARG A 17 5.76 5.54 4.74
C ARG A 17 5.12 5.91 3.42
N ILE A 18 5.57 5.30 2.33
CA ILE A 18 4.94 5.38 1.01
C ILE A 18 4.69 3.95 0.52
N VAL A 19 3.53 3.75 -0.09
CA VAL A 19 3.11 2.46 -0.67
C VAL A 19 3.47 2.43 -2.14
N GLY A 20 4.17 1.39 -2.58
CA GLY A 20 4.37 1.09 -3.99
C GLY A 20 3.37 0.04 -4.46
N ILE A 21 2.47 0.38 -5.38
CA ILE A 21 1.58 -0.62 -6.00
C ILE A 21 2.35 -1.32 -7.13
N THR A 22 2.56 -2.63 -7.01
CA THR A 22 3.27 -3.43 -8.02
C THR A 22 2.47 -3.49 -9.32
N PRO A 23 3.09 -3.23 -10.48
CA PRO A 23 2.39 -3.28 -11.75
C PRO A 23 1.97 -4.70 -12.12
N ASN A 24 0.86 -4.82 -12.85
CA ASN A 24 0.45 -6.10 -13.45
C ASN A 24 -0.41 -5.85 -14.69
N HIS A 25 -0.17 -6.62 -15.75
CA HIS A 25 -0.97 -6.55 -16.98
C HIS A 25 -2.39 -7.10 -16.79
N ASP A 26 -2.55 -8.09 -15.92
CA ASP A 26 -3.85 -8.62 -15.53
C ASP A 26 -4.46 -7.72 -14.42
N LEU A 27 -5.62 -7.13 -14.71
CA LEU A 27 -6.33 -6.24 -13.78
C LEU A 27 -7.01 -7.01 -12.63
N GLU A 28 -7.24 -8.31 -12.80
CA GLU A 28 -7.86 -9.15 -11.79
C GLU A 28 -6.85 -9.88 -10.91
N ALA A 29 -5.58 -9.93 -11.33
CA ALA A 29 -4.50 -10.46 -10.52
C ALA A 29 -4.46 -9.84 -9.13
N GLN A 30 -4.08 -10.65 -8.14
CA GLN A 30 -3.96 -10.24 -6.75
C GLN A 30 -3.14 -8.95 -6.61
N VAL A 31 -3.60 -8.01 -5.78
CA VAL A 31 -2.86 -6.78 -5.51
C VAL A 31 -1.71 -7.08 -4.56
N HIS A 32 -0.53 -6.64 -4.96
CA HIS A 32 0.69 -6.69 -4.19
C HIS A 32 1.22 -5.26 -4.08
N CYS A 33 1.55 -4.87 -2.86
CA CYS A 33 2.18 -3.59 -2.59
C CYS A 33 3.51 -3.76 -1.84
N THR A 34 4.38 -2.77 -1.93
CA THR A 34 5.50 -2.56 -1.02
C THR A 34 5.19 -1.41 -0.08
N VAL A 35 5.79 -1.42 1.12
CA VAL A 35 5.74 -0.30 2.07
C VAL A 35 7.17 0.05 2.41
N SER A 36 7.57 1.29 2.12
CA SER A 36 8.93 1.76 2.32
C SER A 36 8.93 3.05 3.12
N GLU A 37 9.92 3.18 4.01
CA GLU A 37 10.15 4.40 4.79
C GLU A 37 11.02 5.38 4.00
N TYR A 38 10.64 6.65 4.01
CA TYR A 38 11.33 7.75 3.35
C TYR A 38 11.55 8.89 4.35
N SER A 39 12.75 9.49 4.35
CA SER A 39 13.04 10.68 5.15
C SER A 39 12.59 11.95 4.41
N LEU A 40 11.82 12.78 5.10
CA LEU A 40 11.41 14.11 4.64
C LEU A 40 12.56 15.11 4.59
N ALA A 41 13.71 14.80 5.21
CA ALA A 41 14.92 15.61 5.11
C ALA A 41 15.66 15.44 3.77
N GLN A 42 15.24 14.49 2.93
CA GLN A 42 15.83 14.22 1.62
C GLN A 42 14.81 14.47 0.49
N PRO A 43 15.27 14.80 -0.73
CA PRO A 43 14.39 14.84 -1.90
C PRO A 43 13.68 13.51 -2.10
N LEU A 44 12.36 13.55 -2.25
CA LEU A 44 11.54 12.36 -2.47
C LEU A 44 11.17 12.19 -3.94
N GLU A 45 11.04 10.95 -4.37
CA GLU A 45 10.41 10.65 -5.65
C GLU A 45 8.94 11.14 -5.63
N PRO A 46 8.39 11.59 -6.77
CA PRO A 46 7.00 12.00 -6.84
C PRO A 46 6.05 10.87 -6.43
N PHE A 47 5.20 11.15 -5.45
CA PHE A 47 4.13 10.28 -5.02
C PHE A 47 2.81 11.04 -4.98
N GLU A 48 1.70 10.31 -5.04
CA GLU A 48 0.36 10.88 -4.93
C GLU A 48 -0.22 10.56 -3.55
N ALA A 49 -1.16 11.37 -3.06
CA ALA A 49 -1.95 11.02 -1.88
C ALA A 49 -3.32 10.49 -2.30
N LEU A 50 -3.78 9.39 -1.71
CA LEU A 50 -5.12 8.86 -1.94
C LEU A 50 -6.08 9.35 -0.88
N ALA A 51 -7.14 10.03 -1.32
CA ALA A 51 -8.36 10.18 -0.54
C ALA A 51 -9.41 9.20 -1.08
N TYR A 52 -9.95 8.34 -0.23
CA TYR A 52 -10.95 7.35 -0.61
C TYR A 52 -12.01 7.19 0.49
N ALA A 53 -13.19 6.69 0.12
CA ALA A 53 -14.20 6.30 1.10
C ALA A 53 -13.84 4.94 1.73
N TRP A 54 -14.03 4.77 3.04
CA TRP A 54 -13.57 3.58 3.75
C TRP A 54 -14.31 2.29 3.35
N GLY A 55 -15.58 2.42 2.94
CA GLY A 55 -16.46 1.30 2.61
C GLY A 55 -16.94 0.54 3.86
N ASP A 56 -17.40 -0.70 3.65
CA ASP A 56 -17.82 -1.58 4.74
C ASP A 56 -16.60 -2.13 5.50
N ALA A 57 -16.53 -1.87 6.81
CA ALA A 57 -15.44 -2.34 7.67
C ALA A 57 -15.47 -3.85 7.94
N SER A 58 -16.59 -4.53 7.68
CA SER A 58 -16.73 -5.97 7.89
C SER A 58 -16.28 -6.81 6.67
N ASP A 59 -16.36 -6.27 5.45
CA ASP A 59 -15.88 -6.94 4.23
C ASP A 59 -14.37 -6.69 4.02
N LYS A 60 -13.57 -7.51 4.71
CA LYS A 60 -12.10 -7.49 4.63
C LYS A 60 -11.56 -8.56 3.68
N ILE A 61 -10.61 -8.20 2.84
CA ILE A 61 -9.87 -9.09 1.93
C ILE A 61 -8.37 -8.85 2.11
N PRO A 62 -7.52 -9.89 2.08
CA PRO A 62 -6.08 -9.72 2.17
C PRO A 62 -5.49 -9.19 0.84
N ILE A 63 -4.56 -8.24 0.96
CA ILE A 63 -3.56 -7.94 -0.07
C ILE A 63 -2.18 -8.39 0.40
N MET A 64 -1.25 -8.61 -0.53
CA MET A 64 0.13 -8.97 -0.20
C MET A 64 0.98 -7.72 0.01
N ILE A 65 1.85 -7.74 1.02
CA ILE A 65 2.77 -6.67 1.36
C ILE A 65 4.22 -7.20 1.37
N GLY A 66 5.10 -6.54 0.61
CA GLY A 66 6.53 -6.86 0.54
C GLY A 66 6.83 -8.28 0.03
N ASP A 67 8.09 -8.69 0.08
CA ASP A 67 8.53 -9.97 -0.50
C ASP A 67 8.47 -11.14 0.50
N ASN A 68 8.22 -10.85 1.77
CA ASN A 68 8.22 -11.84 2.86
C ASN A 68 6.90 -12.60 3.01
N ASN A 69 6.09 -12.66 1.94
CA ASN A 69 4.80 -13.33 1.92
C ASN A 69 3.84 -12.86 3.05
N GLN A 70 3.85 -11.56 3.35
CA GLN A 70 2.98 -10.96 4.37
C GLN A 70 1.66 -10.49 3.78
N TYR A 71 0.58 -10.49 4.58
CA TYR A 71 -0.73 -10.03 4.15
C TYR A 71 -1.31 -8.93 5.06
N LEU A 72 -2.06 -8.01 4.46
CA LEU A 72 -2.79 -6.97 5.17
C LEU A 72 -4.29 -7.05 4.82
N PRO A 73 -5.19 -7.26 5.80
CA PRO A 73 -6.63 -7.21 5.57
C PRO A 73 -7.10 -5.77 5.30
N ILE A 74 -7.65 -5.52 4.12
CA ILE A 74 -8.19 -4.22 3.71
C ILE A 74 -9.66 -4.33 3.33
N THR A 75 -10.40 -3.21 3.31
CA THR A 75 -11.79 -3.25 2.84
C THR A 75 -11.87 -3.52 1.34
N ARG A 76 -13.00 -4.07 0.87
CA ARG A 76 -13.27 -4.23 -0.57
C ARG A 76 -13.13 -2.93 -1.35
N ASN A 77 -13.63 -1.82 -0.79
CA ASN A 77 -13.55 -0.54 -1.46
C ASN A 77 -12.10 -0.08 -1.61
N PHE A 78 -11.27 -0.29 -0.59
CA PHE A 78 -9.86 0.00 -0.68
C PHE A 78 -9.16 -0.86 -1.73
N LEU A 79 -9.48 -2.17 -1.80
CA LEU A 79 -8.96 -3.06 -2.86
C LEU A 79 -9.31 -2.55 -4.27
N ASN A 80 -10.56 -2.12 -4.47
CA ASN A 80 -11.02 -1.58 -5.75
C ASN A 80 -10.27 -0.29 -6.12
N ALA A 81 -10.01 0.59 -5.15
CA ALA A 81 -9.19 1.78 -5.35
C ALA A 81 -7.74 1.40 -5.74
N LEU A 82 -7.13 0.42 -5.08
CA LEU A 82 -5.79 -0.05 -5.46
C LEU A 82 -5.76 -0.65 -6.87
N LYS A 83 -6.76 -1.46 -7.23
CA LYS A 83 -6.89 -2.02 -8.59
C LYS A 83 -7.03 -0.94 -9.65
N SER A 84 -7.85 0.10 -9.42
CA SER A 84 -8.04 1.18 -10.39
C SER A 84 -6.80 2.07 -10.53
N LEU A 85 -5.99 2.17 -9.47
CA LEU A 85 -4.75 2.92 -9.47
C LEU A 85 -3.56 2.14 -10.03
N ARG A 86 -3.60 0.80 -9.98
CA ARG A 86 -2.53 -0.10 -10.46
C ARG A 86 -2.28 0.14 -11.94
N ARG A 87 -1.01 0.37 -12.28
CA ARG A 87 -0.55 0.50 -13.66
C ARG A 87 -0.09 -0.86 -14.18
N ARG A 88 0.00 -1.00 -15.50
CA ARG A 88 0.37 -2.28 -16.13
C ARG A 88 1.87 -2.55 -16.13
N ASP A 89 2.66 -1.49 -16.16
CA ASP A 89 4.07 -1.51 -16.57
C ASP A 89 5.02 -0.81 -15.58
N LYS A 90 4.49 0.02 -14.66
CA LYS A 90 5.31 0.76 -13.69
C LYS A 90 4.71 0.78 -12.29
N VAL A 91 5.58 0.77 -11.29
CA VAL A 91 5.19 1.00 -9.90
C VAL A 91 4.51 2.36 -9.77
N ARG A 92 3.47 2.43 -8.95
CA ARG A 92 2.82 3.69 -8.58
C ARG A 92 3.04 3.93 -7.09
N LEU A 93 3.74 5.02 -6.78
CA LEU A 93 3.99 5.47 -5.41
C LEU A 93 2.80 6.29 -4.92
N ILE A 94 2.25 5.88 -3.78
CA ILE A 94 1.09 6.51 -3.20
C ILE A 94 1.16 6.52 -1.67
N TRP A 95 0.76 7.63 -1.07
CA TRP A 95 0.55 7.73 0.35
C TRP A 95 -0.94 7.48 0.66
N ILE A 96 -1.22 6.53 1.54
CA ILE A 96 -2.57 6.14 1.94
C ILE A 96 -2.58 5.98 3.46
N ASP A 97 -3.47 6.70 4.14
CA ASP A 97 -3.59 6.69 5.60
C ASP A 97 -3.72 5.28 6.21
N ALA A 98 -4.55 4.43 5.61
CA ALA A 98 -4.84 3.07 6.08
C ALA A 98 -3.64 2.10 6.05
N ILE A 99 -2.53 2.46 5.38
CA ILE A 99 -1.29 1.68 5.40
C ILE A 99 -0.15 2.50 5.99
N CYS A 100 -0.10 3.81 5.75
CA CYS A 100 1.06 4.62 6.10
C CYS A 100 1.10 5.07 7.57
N ILE A 101 -0.05 5.17 8.26
CA ILE A 101 -0.11 5.78 9.60
C ILE A 101 0.19 4.81 10.74
N ASN A 102 -0.32 3.57 10.74
CA ASN A 102 -0.20 2.68 11.91
C ASN A 102 -0.14 1.21 11.60
#